data_AF-A0AAD1M8Z0-F1
#
_entry.id   AF-A0AAD1M8Z0-F1
#
_cell.length_a   1.000
_cell.length_b   1.000
_cell.length_c   1.000
_cell.angle_alpha   90.00
_cell.angle_beta   90.00
_cell.angle_gamma   90.00
#
_symmetry.space_group_name_H-M   'P 1'
#
loop_
_entity.id
_entity.type
_entity.pdbx_description
1 polymer ?
#
loop_
_entity_poly.entity_id
_entity_poly.type
_entity_poly.pdbx_seq_one_letter_code
_entity_poly.pdbx_strand_id
1 'polypeptide(L)' 'MPDLRGMYWADADPALRTLGWTGVLDKGPSLPGTPYARNQIAVQTPAPGQVIASDAVITLQFAA' A
#
# COMPACT_ATOMS: atom_id res chain seq x y z
N MET A 1 -10.53 0.35 -0.76
CA MET A 1 -9.07 0.43 -0.95
C MET A 1 -8.70 1.82 -1.44
N PRO A 2 -8.02 2.65 -0.64
CA PRO A 2 -7.53 3.95 -1.08
C PRO A 2 -6.37 3.82 -2.08
N ASP A 3 -6.05 4.89 -2.81
CA ASP A 3 -4.81 4.98 -3.58
C ASP A 3 -3.67 5.39 -2.64
N LEU A 4 -2.70 4.51 -2.49
CA LEU A 4 -1.54 4.64 -1.61
C LEU A 4 -0.24 4.87 -2.40
N ARG A 5 -0.29 4.80 -3.74
CA ARG A 5 0.89 4.92 -4.58
C ARG A 5 1.51 6.30 -4.42
N GLY A 6 2.84 6.36 -4.30
CA GLY A 6 3.58 7.58 -4.02
C GLY A 6 3.57 8.03 -2.55
N MET A 7 2.81 7.36 -1.67
CA MET A 7 2.90 7.58 -0.22
C MET A 7 4.05 6.75 0.37
N TYR A 8 4.57 7.19 1.51
CA TYR A 8 5.41 6.35 2.35
C TYR A 8 4.54 5.44 3.22
N TRP A 9 5.06 4.26 3.58
CA TRP A 9 4.35 3.34 4.47
C TRP A 9 3.99 3.98 5.82
N ALA A 10 4.86 4.87 6.33
CA ALA A 10 4.63 5.58 7.58
C ALA A 10 3.35 6.44 7.58
N ASP A 11 2.93 6.93 6.41
CA ASP A 11 1.70 7.70 6.24
C ASP A 11 0.52 6.82 5.82
N ALA A 12 0.80 5.79 5.00
CA ALA A 12 -0.22 4.90 4.47
C ALA A 12 -0.84 3.98 5.54
N ASP A 13 -0.04 3.41 6.45
CA ASP A 13 -0.54 2.53 7.52
C ASP A 13 -1.58 3.22 8.42
N PRO A 14 -1.30 4.39 9.04
CA PRO A 14 -2.29 5.05 9.90
C PRO A 14 -3.53 5.50 9.12
N ALA A 15 -3.39 5.88 7.85
CA ALA A 15 -4.54 6.20 7.00
C ALA A 15 -5.44 4.98 6.78
N LEU A 16 -4.85 3.81 6.51
CA LEU A 16 -5.60 2.56 6.38
C LEU A 16 -6.29 2.17 7.70
N ARG A 17 -5.61 2.29 8.84
CA ARG A 17 -6.22 2.02 10.16
C ARG A 17 -7.38 2.95 10.46
N THR A 18 -7.27 4.23 10.11
CA THR A 18 -8.33 5.23 10.28
C THR A 18 -9.58 4.88 9.46
N LEU A 19 -9.40 4.26 8.29
CA LEU A 19 -10.50 3.74 7.46
C LEU A 19 -11.09 2.42 7.99
N GLY A 20 -10.58 1.89 9.11
CA GLY A 20 -11.05 0.65 9.71
C GLY A 20 -10.40 -0.62 9.17
N TRP A 21 -9.30 -0.50 8.42
CA TRP A 21 -8.52 -1.67 8.02
C TRP A 21 -7.68 -2.21 9.19
N THR A 22 -7.80 -3.50 9.44
CA THR A 22 -7.12 -4.26 10.51
C THR A 22 -6.45 -5.52 9.98
N GLY A 23 -6.32 -5.64 8.66
CA GLY A 23 -5.71 -6.79 8.00
C GLY A 23 -4.18 -6.82 8.12
N VAL A 24 -3.57 -7.69 7.33
CA VAL A 24 -2.11 -7.89 7.31
C VAL A 24 -1.51 -7.25 6.07
N LEU A 25 -0.40 -6.53 6.25
CA LEU A 25 0.44 -6.10 5.14
C LEU A 25 1.28 -7.28 4.66
N ASP A 26 1.15 -7.61 3.39
CA ASP A 26 2.12 -8.42 2.66
C ASP A 26 3.10 -7.50 1.92
N LYS A 27 4.38 -7.57 2.29
CA LYS A 27 5.41 -6.75 1.66
C LYS A 27 6.05 -7.52 0.51
N GLY A 28 5.71 -7.14 -0.71
CA GLY A 28 6.33 -7.67 -1.91
C GLY A 28 7.76 -7.15 -2.14
N PRO A 29 8.45 -7.67 -3.16
CA PRO A 29 9.80 -7.24 -3.49
C PRO A 29 9.82 -5.77 -3.93
N SER A 30 10.89 -5.06 -3.56
CA SER A 30 11.10 -3.69 -4.02
C SER A 30 11.34 -3.64 -5.53
N LEU A 31 10.84 -2.58 -6.17
CA LEU A 31 10.86 -2.41 -7.61
C LEU A 31 11.85 -1.29 -8.00
N PRO A 32 12.85 -1.58 -8.84
CA PRO A 32 13.68 -0.55 -9.46
C PRO A 32 12.95 0.12 -10.64
N GLY A 33 13.41 1.31 -11.05
CA GLY A 33 12.92 1.96 -12.27
C GLY A 33 11.47 2.47 -12.19
N THR A 34 10.93 2.63 -10.98
CA THR A 34 9.59 3.22 -10.78
C THR A 34 9.67 4.75 -10.82
N PRO A 35 8.58 5.46 -11.12
CA PRO A 35 8.55 6.92 -11.09
C PRO A 35 8.51 7.50 -9.66
N TYR A 36 8.53 6.66 -8.63
CA TYR A 36 8.38 7.06 -7.23
C TYR A 36 9.73 7.19 -6.52
N ALA A 37 9.77 8.01 -5.47
CA ALA A 37 10.95 8.14 -4.64
C ALA A 37 11.21 6.85 -3.84
N ARG A 38 12.46 6.59 -3.49
CA ARG A 38 12.87 5.42 -2.70
C ARG A 38 12.00 5.27 -1.44
N ASN A 39 11.57 4.04 -1.17
CA ASN A 39 10.65 3.66 -0.07
C ASN A 39 9.20 4.15 -0.20
N GLN A 40 8.82 4.82 -1.28
CA GLN A 40 7.41 5.05 -1.57
C GLN A 40 6.76 3.79 -2.14
N ILE A 41 5.46 3.66 -1.91
CA ILE A 41 4.64 2.59 -2.46
C ILE A 41 4.54 2.79 -3.97
N ALA A 42 5.04 1.82 -4.74
CA ALA A 42 4.99 1.85 -6.20
C ALA A 42 3.81 1.06 -6.75
N VAL A 43 3.49 -0.06 -6.12
CA VAL A 43 2.38 -0.93 -6.50
C VAL A 43 1.59 -1.31 -5.25
N GLN A 44 0.28 -1.37 -5.39
CA GLN A 44 -0.64 -1.86 -4.37
C GLN A 44 -1.57 -2.92 -4.97
N THR A 45 -1.91 -3.91 -4.17
CA THR A 45 -2.97 -4.88 -4.45
C THR A 45 -3.72 -5.11 -3.14
N PRO A 46 -5.07 -5.03 -3.09
CA PRO A 46 -6.01 -4.78 -4.19
C PRO A 46 -5.87 -3.39 -4.84
N ALA A 47 -6.46 -3.22 -6.03
CA ALA A 47 -6.35 -1.97 -6.79
C ALA A 47 -7.13 -0.82 -6.12
N PRO A 48 -6.73 0.45 -6.34
CA PRO A 48 -7.48 1.60 -5.83
C PRO A 48 -8.95 1.57 -6.24
N GLY A 49 -9.84 1.95 -5.32
CA GLY A 49 -11.29 1.97 -5.54
C GLY A 49 -11.99 0.62 -5.34
N GLN A 50 -11.26 -0.49 -5.22
CA GLN A 50 -11.88 -1.77 -4.89
C GLN A 50 -12.41 -1.77 -3.46
N VAL A 51 -13.60 -2.34 -3.27
CA VAL A 51 -14.13 -2.65 -1.94
C VAL A 51 -13.35 -3.83 -1.39
N ILE A 52 -12.77 -3.65 -0.20
CA ILE A 52 -12.00 -4.69 0.49
C ILE A 52 -12.60 -4.89 1.88
N ALA A 53 -12.52 -6.12 2.38
CA ALA A 53 -12.86 -6.40 3.77
C ALA A 53 -11.90 -5.65 4.72
N SER A 54 -12.35 -5.36 5.94
CA SER A 54 -11.53 -4.68 6.94
C SER A 54 -10.29 -5.48 7.31
N ASP A 55 -10.34 -6.81 7.25
CA ASP A 55 -9.24 -7.72 7.55
C ASP A 55 -8.47 -8.22 6.30
N ALA A 56 -8.76 -7.67 5.12
CA ALA A 56 -8.15 -8.13 3.87
C ALA A 56 -6.62 -7.99 3.88
N VAL A 57 -5.94 -8.94 3.25
CA VAL A 57 -4.50 -8.82 2.99
C VAL A 57 -4.28 -7.76 1.92
N ILE A 58 -3.37 -6.83 2.19
CA ILE A 58 -2.92 -5.82 1.23
C ILE A 58 -1.47 -6.12 0.89
N THR A 59 -1.17 -6.32 -0.38
CA THR A 59 0.20 -6.47 -0.87
C THR A 59 0.71 -5.12 -1.38
N LEU A 60 1.84 -4.65 -0.83
CA LEU A 60 2.51 -3.44 -1.28
C LEU A 60 3.94 -3.74 -1.76
N GLN A 61 4.34 -3.08 -2.85
CA GLN A 61 5.71 -3.08 -3.33
C GLN A 61 6.25 -1.66 -3.30
N PHE A 62 7.51 -1.52 -2.93
CA PHE A 62 8.15 -0.23 -2.68
C PHE A 62 9.17 0.08 -3.75
N ALA A 63 9.36 1.35 -4.08
CA ALA A 63 10.45 1.80 -4.93
C ALA A 63 11.80 1.52 -4.25
N ALA A 64 12.72 0.88 -5.00
CA ALA A 64 14.08 0.56 -4.56
C ALA A 64 14.99 1.79 -4.49
#